data_AF-A0A5E4W7T3-F1
#
_entry.id   AF-A0A5E4W7T3-F1
#
_cell.length_a   1.000
_cell.length_b   1.000
_cell.length_c   1.000
_cell.angle_alpha   90.00
_cell.angle_beta   90.00
_cell.angle_gamma   90.00
#
_symmetry.space_group_name_H-M   'P 1'
#
loop_
_entity.id
_entity.type
_entity.pdbx_description
1 polymer ?
#
loop_
_entity_poly.entity_id
_entity_poly.type
_entity_poly.pdbx_seq_one_letter_code
_entity_poly.pdbx_strand_id
1 'polypeptide(L)'
;MTNRLPLTDKDGEVRELTQEDLRKFQPAADVLPGVVGKALSEVMLRPRGRPKADQTKVHLNARFDPEVVNAFKNTGSGWQTRMNNALKDWLKTHDPQEA
;
A
#
# COMPACT_ATOMS: atom_id res chain seq x y z
N MET A 1 -39.69 23.44 0.66
CA MET A 1 -38.66 23.19 -0.38
C MET A 1 -37.45 24.01 0.00
N THR A 2 -36.36 23.37 0.45
CA THR A 2 -35.19 24.09 0.97
C THR A 2 -34.54 24.85 -0.18
N ASN A 3 -34.65 26.17 -0.16
CA ASN A 3 -34.05 27.08 -1.14
C ASN A 3 -32.53 27.05 -0.97
N ARG A 4 -31.87 26.09 -1.62
CA ARG A 4 -30.41 25.94 -1.58
C ARG A 4 -29.80 26.77 -2.70
N LEU A 5 -28.81 27.57 -2.33
CA LEU A 5 -27.92 28.22 -3.29
C LEU A 5 -27.19 27.13 -4.09
N PRO A 6 -27.09 27.27 -5.43
CA PRO A 6 -26.31 26.37 -6.27
C PRO A 6 -24.86 26.31 -5.77
N LEU A 7 -24.20 25.17 -6.02
CA LEU A 7 -22.80 24.97 -5.60
C LEU A 7 -21.83 25.81 -6.45
N THR A 8 -22.21 26.06 -7.70
CA THR A 8 -21.42 26.82 -8.67
C THR A 8 -22.18 28.09 -9.04
N ASP A 9 -21.48 29.22 -9.12
CA ASP A 9 -22.06 30.48 -9.59
C ASP A 9 -22.06 30.58 -11.12
N LYS A 10 -22.50 31.73 -11.65
CA LYS A 10 -22.58 32.00 -13.09
C LYS A 10 -21.21 32.07 -13.78
N ASP A 11 -20.15 32.34 -13.02
CA ASP A 11 -18.78 32.49 -13.50
C ASP A 11 -18.01 31.16 -13.42
N GLY A 12 -18.65 30.13 -12.84
CA GLY A 12 -18.09 28.78 -12.73
C GLY A 12 -17.37 28.51 -11.42
N GLU A 13 -17.38 29.48 -10.48
CA GLU A 13 -16.70 29.35 -9.21
C GLU A 13 -17.51 28.51 -8.23
N VAL A 14 -16.82 27.62 -7.53
CA VAL A 14 -17.42 26.72 -6.53
C VAL A 14 -17.39 27.41 -5.17
N ARG A 15 -18.57 27.61 -4.56
CA ARG A 15 -18.65 28.17 -3.20
C ARG A 15 -18.05 27.20 -2.17
N GLU A 16 -17.75 27.74 -0.99
CA GLU A 16 -17.31 26.95 0.16
C GLU A 16 -18.26 25.78 0.46
N LEU A 17 -17.68 24.59 0.63
CA LEU A 17 -18.40 23.36 0.93
C LEU A 17 -18.82 23.32 2.40
N THR A 18 -20.11 23.09 2.63
CA THR A 18 -20.65 22.92 3.98
C THR A 18 -20.70 21.44 4.36
N GLN A 19 -20.86 21.16 5.66
CA GLN A 19 -21.06 19.80 6.16
C GLN A 19 -22.31 19.12 5.56
N GLU A 20 -23.35 19.89 5.21
CA GLU A 20 -24.53 19.34 4.54
C GLU A 20 -24.24 18.91 3.10
N ASP A 21 -23.30 19.57 2.42
CA ASP A 21 -22.87 19.21 1.07
C ASP A 21 -22.08 17.89 1.11
N LEU A 22 -21.16 17.76 2.07
CA LEU A 22 -20.34 16.55 2.25
C LEU A 22 -21.17 15.30 2.53
N ARG A 23 -22.27 15.42 3.28
CA ARG A 23 -23.18 14.29 3.58
C ARG A 23 -23.84 13.70 2.33
N LYS A 24 -23.84 14.42 1.22
CA LYS A 24 -24.40 13.94 -0.06
C LYS A 24 -23.35 13.35 -0.98
N PHE A 25 -22.08 13.40 -0.63
CA PHE A 25 -21.03 12.84 -1.48
C PHE A 25 -21.20 11.32 -1.55
N GLN A 26 -21.05 10.80 -2.76
CA GLN A 26 -21.20 9.38 -3.04
C GLN A 26 -19.84 8.78 -3.41
N PRO A 27 -19.60 7.50 -3.11
CA PRO A 27 -18.40 6.83 -3.56
C PRO A 27 -18.26 6.91 -5.08
N ALA A 28 -17.05 7.23 -5.55
CA ALA A 28 -16.76 7.32 -6.99
C ALA A 28 -17.06 6.01 -7.74
N ALA A 29 -16.91 4.87 -7.06
CA ALA A 29 -17.25 3.55 -7.60
C ALA A 29 -18.74 3.41 -7.99
N ASP A 30 -19.63 4.08 -7.26
CA ASP A 30 -21.07 4.00 -7.47
C ASP A 30 -21.55 4.96 -8.57
N VAL A 31 -20.83 6.07 -8.76
CA VAL A 31 -21.24 7.17 -9.64
C VAL A 31 -20.54 7.14 -11.01
N LEU A 32 -19.23 6.92 -11.04
CA LEU A 32 -18.43 7.03 -12.27
C LEU A 32 -18.93 6.16 -13.44
N PRO A 33 -19.39 4.90 -13.25
CA PRO A 33 -19.88 4.09 -14.35
C PRO A 33 -21.01 4.74 -15.15
N GLY A 34 -21.85 5.56 -14.51
CA GLY A 34 -22.93 6.31 -15.15
C GLY A 34 -22.49 7.62 -15.78
N VAL A 35 -21.38 8.22 -15.35
CA VAL A 35 -20.89 9.52 -15.85
C VAL A 35 -19.93 9.36 -17.01
N VAL A 36 -18.96 8.45 -16.89
CA VAL A 36 -17.86 8.29 -17.86
C VAL A 36 -17.86 6.93 -18.55
N GLY A 37 -18.85 6.08 -18.23
CA GLY A 37 -18.97 4.72 -18.77
C GLY A 37 -18.13 3.69 -18.02
N LYS A 38 -18.53 2.42 -18.11
CA LYS A 38 -17.95 1.30 -17.35
C LYS A 38 -16.45 1.11 -17.63
N ALA A 39 -16.05 1.10 -18.90
CA ALA A 39 -14.67 0.81 -19.30
C ALA A 39 -13.67 1.85 -18.74
N LEU A 40 -14.01 3.14 -18.84
CA LEU A 40 -13.15 4.19 -18.31
C LEU A 40 -13.15 4.22 -16.78
N SER A 41 -14.30 3.95 -16.16
CA SER A 41 -14.42 3.86 -14.69
C SER A 41 -13.53 2.76 -14.10
N GLU A 42 -13.47 1.58 -14.72
CA GLU A 42 -12.60 0.47 -14.28
C GLU A 42 -11.12 0.85 -14.29
N VAL A 43 -10.68 1.64 -15.29
CA VAL A 43 -9.30 2.13 -15.36
C VAL A 43 -9.03 3.15 -14.25
N MET A 44 -9.96 4.09 -14.01
CA MET A 44 -9.81 5.15 -13.01
C MET A 44 -9.82 4.61 -11.58
N LEU A 45 -10.61 3.57 -11.31
CA LEU A 45 -10.78 2.97 -9.98
C LEU A 45 -9.70 1.92 -9.64
N ARG A 46 -8.84 1.56 -10.60
CA ARG A 46 -7.81 0.55 -10.38
C ARG A 46 -6.79 1.02 -9.33
N PRO A 47 -6.56 0.25 -8.25
CA PRO A 47 -5.53 0.59 -7.26
C PRO A 47 -4.16 0.74 -7.94
N ARG A 48 -3.50 1.87 -7.68
CA ARG A 48 -2.15 2.13 -8.18
C ARG A 48 -1.13 1.60 -7.17
N GLY A 49 -0.04 1.01 -7.67
CA GLY A 49 1.09 0.56 -6.84
C GLY A 49 1.35 -0.95 -6.93
N ARG A 50 2.38 -1.41 -6.22
CA ARG A 50 2.71 -2.84 -6.14
C ARG A 50 1.56 -3.58 -5.44
N PRO A 51 1.11 -4.74 -5.95
CA PRO A 51 0.17 -5.59 -5.24
C PRO A 51 0.65 -5.85 -3.81
N LYS A 52 -0.29 -5.87 -2.87
CA LYS A 52 0.00 -6.25 -1.49
C LYS A 52 0.60 -7.65 -1.49
N ALA A 53 1.76 -7.83 -0.86
CA ALA A 53 2.35 -9.15 -0.71
C ALA A 53 1.60 -9.93 0.37
N ASP A 54 1.27 -11.20 0.10
CA ASP A 54 0.58 -12.08 1.07
C ASP A 54 1.41 -12.32 2.33
N GLN A 55 2.74 -12.36 2.18
CA GLN A 55 3.68 -12.46 3.30
C GLN A 55 4.74 -11.36 3.19
N THR A 56 4.76 -10.48 4.18
CA THR A 56 5.78 -9.44 4.32
C THR A 56 6.91 -9.93 5.21
N LYS A 57 8.14 -9.48 4.92
CA LYS A 57 9.27 -9.71 5.81
C LYS A 57 9.02 -8.93 7.11
N VAL A 58 9.26 -9.57 8.25
CA VAL A 58 9.22 -8.90 9.55
C VAL A 58 10.51 -8.11 9.74
N HIS A 59 10.40 -6.81 9.98
CA HIS A 59 11.55 -6.01 10.40
C HIS A 59 11.78 -6.27 11.88
N LEU A 60 12.98 -6.74 12.23
CA LEU A 60 13.38 -6.99 13.61
C LEU A 60 14.76 -6.42 13.87
N ASN A 61 14.99 -5.95 15.09
CA ASN A 61 16.29 -5.48 15.55
C ASN A 61 16.99 -6.64 16.28
N ALA A 62 17.98 -7.26 15.64
CA ALA A 62 18.78 -8.34 16.19
C ALA A 62 20.27 -8.02 16.10
N ARG A 63 21.03 -8.55 17.04
CA ARG A 63 22.50 -8.50 17.04
C ARG A 63 23.03 -9.86 16.60
N PHE A 64 24.05 -9.82 15.74
CA PHE A 64 24.76 -11.00 15.25
C PHE A 64 26.25 -10.79 15.49
N ASP A 65 27.01 -11.88 15.62
CA ASP A 65 28.45 -11.78 15.77
C ASP A 65 29.10 -11.08 14.57
N PRO A 66 30.14 -10.25 14.78
CA PRO A 66 30.76 -9.49 13.70
C PRO A 66 31.29 -10.37 12.58
N GLU A 67 31.82 -11.55 12.90
CA GLU A 67 32.35 -12.49 11.91
C GLU A 67 31.27 -12.97 10.92
N VAL A 68 30.07 -13.30 11.43
CA VAL A 68 28.94 -13.74 10.60
C VAL A 68 28.50 -12.60 9.68
N VAL A 69 28.32 -11.41 10.24
CA VAL A 69 27.90 -10.23 9.46
C VAL A 69 28.93 -9.87 8.39
N ASN A 70 30.21 -9.91 8.72
CA ASN A 70 31.29 -9.59 7.78
C ASN A 70 31.40 -10.62 6.67
N ALA A 71 31.27 -11.92 6.99
CA ALA A 71 31.27 -12.99 6.00
C ALA A 71 30.18 -12.77 4.94
N PHE A 72 28.95 -12.45 5.36
CA PHE A 72 27.89 -12.13 4.41
C PHE A 72 28.10 -10.79 3.72
N LYS A 73 28.45 -9.70 4.42
CA LYS A 73 28.66 -8.38 3.80
C LYS A 73 29.70 -8.39 2.69
N ASN A 74 30.78 -9.17 2.85
CA ASN A 74 31.85 -9.30 1.85
C ASN A 74 31.37 -9.93 0.53
N THR A 75 30.20 -10.58 0.53
CA THR A 75 29.59 -11.11 -0.71
C THR A 75 28.90 -10.03 -1.57
N GLY A 76 28.87 -8.77 -1.11
CA GLY A 76 28.35 -7.63 -1.88
C GLY A 76 26.83 -7.46 -1.81
N SER A 77 26.24 -6.88 -2.86
CA SER A 77 24.80 -6.57 -2.90
C SER A 77 23.95 -7.83 -2.69
N GLY A 78 22.86 -7.69 -1.92
CA GLY A 78 21.98 -8.81 -1.58
C GLY A 78 22.49 -9.72 -0.46
N TRP A 79 23.52 -9.34 0.29
CA TRP A 79 24.05 -10.14 1.40
C TRP A 79 22.99 -10.47 2.46
N GLN A 80 22.07 -9.55 2.76
CA GLN A 80 20.97 -9.80 3.69
C GLN A 80 20.02 -10.90 3.18
N THR A 81 19.76 -10.95 1.87
CA THR A 81 18.96 -12.01 1.26
C THR A 81 19.68 -13.35 1.35
N ARG A 82 21.00 -13.38 1.10
CA ARG A 82 21.81 -14.60 1.26
C ARG A 82 21.83 -15.09 2.70
N MET A 83 22.02 -14.18 3.67
CA MET A 83 21.95 -14.51 5.10
C MET A 83 20.59 -15.08 5.49
N ASN A 84 19.49 -14.46 5.05
CA ASN A 84 18.15 -14.97 5.27
C ASN A 84 17.94 -16.36 4.65
N ASN A 85 18.47 -16.62 3.45
CA ASN A 85 18.36 -17.93 2.81
C ASN A 85 19.19 -19.00 3.53
N ALA A 86 20.37 -18.64 4.05
CA ALA A 86 21.17 -19.53 4.88
C ALA A 86 20.43 -19.93 6.16
N LEU A 87 19.79 -18.98 6.84
CA LEU A 87 18.96 -19.27 8.02
C LEU A 87 17.77 -20.18 7.67
N LYS A 88 17.10 -19.92 6.54
CA LYS A 88 16.03 -20.80 6.04
C LYS A 88 16.51 -22.21 5.72
N ASP A 89 17.72 -22.34 5.20
CA ASP A 89 18.29 -23.64 4.85
C ASP A 89 18.68 -24.41 6.11
N TRP A 90 19.31 -23.75 7.08
CA TRP A 90 19.64 -24.31 8.38
C TRP A 90 18.41 -24.86 9.11
N LEU A 91 17.27 -24.14 9.06
CA LEU A 91 15.98 -24.57 9.63
C LEU A 91 15.38 -25.85 8.99
N LYS A 92 15.87 -26.31 7.84
CA LYS A 92 15.39 -27.57 7.24
C LYS A 92 15.97 -28.79 7.94
N THR A 93 17.12 -28.64 8.58
CA THR A 93 17.90 -29.75 9.13
C THR A 93 18.17 -29.62 10.62
N HIS A 94 17.79 -28.50 11.25
CA HIS A 94 17.99 -28.23 12.67
C HIS A 94 16.73 -27.67 13.32
N ASP A 95 16.55 -27.99 14.60
CA ASP A 95 15.53 -27.36 15.45
C ASP A 95 16.14 -26.15 16.19
N PRO A 96 15.57 -24.93 16.06
CA PRO A 96 15.98 -23.77 16.85
C PRO A 96 15.97 -23.95 18.37
N GLN A 97 15.26 -24.95 18.90
CA GLN A 97 15.24 -25.23 20.34
C GLN A 97 16.51 -25.94 20.83
N GLU A 98 17.29 -26.51 19.91
CA GLU A 98 18.48 -27.31 20.22
C GLU A 98 19.81 -26.58 19.93
N ALA A 99 19.73 -25.32 19.46
CA ALA A 99 20.85 -24.53 18.98
C ALA A 99 21.38 -23.49 19.97
#